data_AF-A0A9C8AD93-F1
#
_entry.id   AF-A0A9C8AD93-F1
#
_cell.length_a   1.000
_cell.length_b   1.000
_cell.length_c   1.000
_cell.angle_alpha   90.00
_cell.angle_beta   90.00
_cell.angle_gamma   90.00
#
_symmetry.space_group_name_H-M   'P 1'
#
loop_
_entity.id
_entity.type
_entity.pdbx_description
1 polymer ?
#
loop_
_entity_poly.entity_id
_entity_poly.type
_entity_poly.pdbx_seq_one_letter_code
_entity_poly.pdbx_strand_id
1 'polypeptide(L)'
;MKTEKLNVHNSLIDIHHTSLLVLCLIVIFTTSVLAESNKPVDPEMAKQYITEILSQPEFKTTREEYNWRYLGESSGKETPKPPPDPASVSFSFVAVIAQFFEVLLWVLLGVGVILLVIYGSRWLEQWRPQKPVEQDYTATPHLLGKGVKAAFLPTDISLKAWALWQSGDAQAAIGLLYRGALSVLTTRFDMTIDDSATESECLRLVKYKQPVELTTYFSGLTRTWQNIAYAGRLPSDVEAQQLCEKWPQHFG
;
A
#
# COMPACT_ATOMS: atom_id res chain seq x y z
N MET A 1 15.18 31.64 9.07
CA MET A 1 14.02 31.83 8.17
C MET A 1 14.38 31.33 6.77
N LYS A 2 14.53 30.01 6.60
CA LYS A 2 14.85 29.39 5.31
C LYS A 2 14.37 27.95 5.33
N THR A 3 13.08 27.72 5.12
CA THR A 3 12.55 26.40 4.72
C THR A 3 11.10 26.53 4.20
N GLU A 4 10.80 27.59 3.44
CA GLU A 4 9.57 27.66 2.63
C GLU A 4 9.68 26.83 1.33
N LYS A 5 10.85 26.23 1.06
CA LYS A 5 11.17 25.57 -0.22
C LYS A 5 10.88 24.06 -0.31
N LEU A 6 10.40 23.40 0.74
CA LEU A 6 10.26 21.93 0.74
C LEU A 6 8.83 21.43 0.50
N ASN A 7 7.81 22.29 0.53
CA ASN A 7 6.42 21.87 0.38
C ASN A 7 5.98 21.67 -1.09
N VAL A 8 6.73 22.20 -2.05
CA VAL A 8 6.40 22.08 -3.49
C VAL A 8 6.80 20.70 -4.04
N HIS A 9 7.82 20.05 -3.48
CA HIS A 9 8.38 18.83 -4.05
C HIS A 9 7.54 17.58 -3.72
N ASN A 10 6.85 17.56 -2.58
CA ASN A 10 6.04 16.41 -2.17
C ASN A 10 4.67 16.38 -2.87
N SER A 11 4.12 17.55 -3.19
CA SER A 11 2.90 17.65 -4.00
C SER A 11 3.10 17.16 -5.43
N LEU A 12 4.30 17.24 -5.99
CA LEU A 12 4.61 16.76 -7.35
C LEU A 12 4.55 15.23 -7.47
N ILE A 13 5.00 14.50 -6.43
CA ILE A 13 5.10 13.04 -6.46
C ILE A 13 3.72 12.38 -6.29
N ASP A 14 2.85 12.93 -5.45
CA ASP A 14 1.47 12.43 -5.28
C ASP A 14 0.58 12.69 -6.52
N ILE A 15 0.86 13.76 -7.27
CA ILE A 15 0.22 14.02 -8.57
C ILE A 15 0.63 12.94 -9.59
N HIS A 16 1.88 12.47 -9.58
CA HIS A 16 2.33 11.46 -10.54
C HIS A 16 1.68 10.07 -10.29
N HIS A 17 1.50 9.64 -9.04
CA HIS A 17 0.89 8.34 -8.74
C HIS A 17 -0.63 8.32 -8.95
N THR A 18 -1.32 9.41 -8.59
CA THR A 18 -2.76 9.57 -8.86
C THR A 18 -3.04 9.78 -10.35
N SER A 19 -2.16 10.49 -11.07
CA SER A 19 -2.23 10.65 -12.51
C SER A 19 -1.99 9.33 -13.25
N LEU A 20 -1.09 8.46 -12.79
CA LEU A 20 -0.83 7.16 -13.44
C LEU A 20 -1.99 6.17 -13.29
N LEU A 21 -2.68 6.17 -12.14
CA LEU A 21 -3.89 5.36 -11.93
C LEU A 21 -5.10 5.89 -12.71
N VAL A 22 -5.28 7.21 -12.83
CA VAL A 22 -6.31 7.82 -13.67
C VAL A 22 -6.00 7.63 -15.17
N LEU A 23 -4.73 7.69 -15.57
CA LEU A 23 -4.30 7.42 -16.96
C LEU A 23 -4.58 5.96 -17.35
N CYS A 24 -4.34 5.00 -16.46
CA CYS A 24 -4.61 3.58 -16.71
C CYS A 24 -6.12 3.30 -16.83
N LEU A 25 -6.95 4.01 -16.06
CA LEU A 25 -8.41 3.87 -16.11
C LEU A 25 -9.05 4.56 -17.33
N ILE A 26 -8.42 5.62 -17.85
CA ILE A 26 -8.80 6.27 -19.12
C ILE A 26 -8.44 5.39 -20.33
N VAL A 27 -7.28 4.73 -20.33
CA VAL A 27 -6.82 3.87 -21.45
C VAL A 27 -7.76 2.67 -21.68
N ILE A 28 -8.42 2.16 -20.63
CA ILE A 28 -9.37 1.03 -20.74
C ILE A 28 -10.72 1.47 -21.33
N PHE A 29 -11.13 2.73 -21.19
CA PHE A 29 -12.41 3.24 -21.70
C PHE A 29 -12.34 3.90 -23.10
N THR A 30 -11.15 4.28 -23.60
CA THR A 30 -11.00 4.96 -24.89
C THR A 30 -10.90 4.06 -26.12
N THR A 31 -10.88 2.73 -25.97
CA THR A 31 -10.77 1.81 -27.12
C THR A 31 -12.07 1.62 -27.91
N SER A 32 -13.17 2.25 -27.50
CA SER A 32 -14.48 2.11 -28.19
C SER A 32 -14.84 3.27 -29.13
N VAL A 33 -13.91 4.16 -29.47
CA VAL A 33 -14.14 5.20 -30.50
C VAL A 33 -12.97 5.22 -31.49
N LEU A 34 -12.85 4.15 -32.28
CA LEU A 34 -12.39 4.33 -33.66
C LEU A 34 -13.64 4.70 -34.48
N ALA A 35 -13.63 5.90 -35.04
CA ALA A 35 -14.60 6.36 -36.01
C ALA A 35 -14.52 5.47 -37.26
N GLU A 36 -15.38 4.47 -37.35
CA GLU A 36 -15.60 3.72 -38.58
C GLU A 36 -16.48 4.57 -39.49
N SER A 37 -15.85 5.34 -40.38
CA SER A 37 -16.54 6.04 -41.47
C SER A 37 -16.94 5.02 -42.54
N ASN A 38 -17.91 4.17 -42.25
CA ASN A 38 -18.48 3.24 -43.22
C ASN A 38 -19.56 3.97 -44.03
N LYS A 39 -19.15 4.82 -44.97
CA LYS A 39 -20.02 5.19 -46.07
C LYS A 39 -19.88 4.11 -47.15
N PRO A 40 -20.95 3.42 -47.56
CA PRO A 40 -20.87 2.46 -48.65
C PRO A 40 -20.47 3.21 -49.92
N VAL A 41 -19.26 2.95 -50.42
CA VAL A 41 -18.79 3.49 -51.68
C VAL A 41 -19.48 2.71 -52.81
N ASP A 42 -20.18 3.42 -53.68
CA ASP A 42 -20.80 2.84 -54.88
C ASP A 42 -19.71 2.19 -55.76
N PRO A 43 -19.77 0.88 -56.04
CA PRO A 43 -18.76 0.16 -56.80
C PRO A 43 -18.47 0.77 -58.18
N GLU A 44 -19.46 1.37 -58.82
CA GLU A 44 -19.28 1.95 -60.15
C GLU A 44 -18.52 3.28 -60.10
N MET A 45 -18.79 4.12 -59.09
CA MET A 45 -18.02 5.35 -58.84
C MET A 45 -16.57 5.03 -58.44
N ALA A 46 -16.36 3.98 -57.64
CA ALA A 46 -15.01 3.54 -57.26
C ALA A 46 -14.20 3.10 -58.49
N LYS A 47 -14.80 2.33 -59.41
CA LYS A 47 -14.12 1.89 -60.65
C LYS A 47 -13.75 3.05 -61.55
N GLN A 48 -14.65 4.02 -61.73
CA GLN A 48 -14.39 5.21 -62.54
C GLN A 48 -13.23 6.02 -61.95
N TYR A 49 -13.26 6.26 -60.64
CA TYR A 49 -12.21 6.99 -59.93
C TYR A 49 -10.85 6.29 -59.99
N ILE A 50 -10.83 4.95 -59.84
CA ILE A 50 -9.60 4.15 -59.98
C ILE A 50 -9.05 4.25 -61.41
N THR A 51 -9.92 4.20 -62.43
CA THR A 51 -9.51 4.31 -63.83
C THR A 51 -8.95 5.70 -64.16
N GLU A 52 -9.55 6.75 -63.60
CA GLU A 52 -9.08 8.13 -63.72
C GLU A 52 -7.70 8.33 -63.06
N ILE A 53 -7.49 7.78 -61.86
CA ILE A 53 -6.19 7.84 -61.18
C ILE A 53 -5.13 7.04 -61.97
N LEU A 54 -5.46 5.82 -62.40
CA LEU A 54 -4.52 4.96 -63.14
C LEU A 54 -4.16 5.52 -64.53
N SER A 55 -4.95 6.42 -65.10
CA SER A 55 -4.66 7.05 -66.40
C SER A 55 -3.73 8.27 -66.29
N GLN A 56 -3.44 8.75 -65.08
CA GLN A 56 -2.44 9.80 -64.85
C GLN A 56 -1.03 9.31 -65.25
N PRO A 57 -0.18 10.19 -65.81
CA PRO A 57 1.14 9.80 -66.33
C PRO A 57 2.08 9.21 -65.28
N GLU A 58 1.85 9.49 -64.00
CA GLU A 58 2.62 9.00 -62.85
C GLU A 58 2.46 7.47 -62.64
N PHE A 59 1.35 6.88 -63.07
CA PHE A 59 1.04 5.45 -62.91
C PHE A 59 1.44 4.59 -64.12
N LYS A 60 2.13 5.16 -65.11
CA LYS A 60 2.63 4.43 -66.28
C LYS A 60 3.95 3.67 -66.03
N THR A 61 4.45 3.70 -64.80
CA THR A 61 5.68 3.01 -64.40
C THR A 61 5.36 1.62 -63.89
N THR A 62 5.71 0.59 -64.66
CA THR A 62 5.69 -0.80 -64.18
C THR A 62 7.04 -1.14 -63.56
N ARG A 63 7.03 -1.59 -62.30
CA ARG A 63 8.21 -2.09 -61.61
C ARG A 63 7.93 -3.51 -61.13
N GLU A 64 8.76 -4.46 -61.54
CA GLU A 64 8.72 -5.81 -60.99
C GLU A 64 9.41 -5.81 -59.62
N GLU A 65 8.67 -6.20 -58.57
CA GLU A 65 9.21 -6.34 -57.22
C GLU A 65 9.05 -7.78 -56.74
N TYR A 66 10.17 -8.38 -56.32
CA TYR A 66 10.17 -9.69 -55.69
C TYR A 66 9.90 -9.54 -54.20
N ASN A 67 8.71 -9.96 -53.76
CA ASN A 67 8.33 -9.92 -52.35
C ASN A 67 8.07 -11.33 -51.82
N TRP A 68 8.71 -11.67 -50.70
CA TRP A 68 8.46 -12.93 -50.02
C TRP A 68 7.15 -12.82 -49.25
N ARG A 69 6.06 -13.31 -49.85
CA ARG A 69 4.77 -13.41 -49.16
C ARG A 69 4.61 -14.82 -48.64
N TYR A 70 4.44 -14.96 -47.33
CA TYR A 70 4.05 -16.22 -46.74
C TYR A 70 2.64 -16.58 -47.24
N LEU A 71 2.56 -17.52 -48.17
CA LEU A 71 1.33 -18.26 -48.43
C LEU A 71 1.22 -19.26 -47.28
N GLY A 72 0.36 -18.97 -46.30
CA GLY A 72 0.02 -19.94 -45.25
C GLY A 72 -0.40 -21.28 -45.86
N GLU A 73 -0.30 -22.35 -45.08
CA GLU A 73 -0.52 -23.75 -45.47
C GLU A 73 -1.78 -23.96 -46.34
N SER A 74 -1.61 -23.76 -47.63
CA SER A 74 -2.55 -24.15 -48.66
C SER A 74 -1.77 -24.37 -49.95
N SER A 75 -1.04 -25.47 -49.95
CA SER A 75 -0.85 -26.29 -51.14
C SER A 75 -0.35 -27.64 -50.67
N GLY A 76 -1.19 -28.65 -50.88
CA GLY A 76 -0.98 -30.01 -50.41
C GLY A 76 0.40 -30.54 -50.74
N LYS A 77 1.14 -30.90 -49.70
CA LYS A 77 2.10 -31.99 -49.70
C LYS A 77 1.96 -32.68 -48.35
N GLU A 78 1.29 -33.81 -48.34
CA GLU A 78 1.46 -34.79 -47.26
C GLU A 78 2.93 -35.18 -47.23
N THR A 79 3.69 -34.58 -46.31
CA THR A 79 5.00 -35.10 -45.95
C THR A 79 4.79 -36.40 -45.17
N PRO A 80 5.44 -37.52 -45.55
CA PRO A 80 5.37 -38.75 -44.78
C PRO A 80 5.84 -38.47 -43.35
N LYS A 81 4.98 -38.77 -42.38
CA LYS A 81 5.26 -38.64 -40.95
C LYS A 81 6.48 -39.53 -40.63
N PRO A 82 7.57 -39.02 -40.05
CA PRO A 82 8.64 -39.88 -39.57
C PRO A 82 8.08 -40.81 -38.48
N PRO A 83 8.63 -42.03 -38.33
CA PRO A 83 8.17 -42.98 -37.31
C PRO A 83 8.24 -42.32 -35.92
N PRO A 84 7.29 -42.62 -35.02
CA PRO A 84 7.26 -41.99 -33.71
C PRO A 84 8.52 -42.39 -32.93
N ASP A 85 9.37 -41.41 -32.65
CA ASP A 85 10.52 -41.59 -31.77
C ASP A 85 10.03 -42.02 -30.38
N PRO A 86 10.52 -43.14 -29.82
CA PRO A 86 10.14 -43.61 -28.48
C PRO A 86 10.66 -42.72 -27.34
N ALA A 87 11.38 -41.65 -27.67
CA ALA A 87 11.89 -40.63 -26.73
C ALA A 87 11.10 -39.31 -26.80
N SER A 88 9.92 -39.29 -27.44
CA SER A 88 9.05 -38.11 -27.45
C SER A 88 8.32 -37.97 -26.10
N VAL A 89 9.03 -37.40 -25.12
CA VAL A 89 8.40 -36.89 -23.89
C VAL A 89 7.30 -35.90 -24.34
N SER A 90 6.06 -36.15 -23.96
CA SER A 90 4.94 -35.32 -24.36
C SER A 90 5.19 -33.88 -23.93
N PHE A 91 5.28 -32.95 -24.89
CA PHE A 91 5.49 -31.52 -24.64
C PHE A 91 4.48 -30.94 -23.62
N SER A 92 3.31 -31.56 -23.49
CA SER A 92 2.28 -31.23 -22.49
C SER A 92 2.76 -31.41 -21.05
N PHE A 93 3.56 -32.44 -20.74
CA PHE A 93 4.06 -32.65 -19.38
C PHE A 93 5.13 -31.62 -19.00
N VAL A 94 5.97 -31.24 -19.97
CA VAL A 94 6.98 -30.17 -19.81
C VAL A 94 6.32 -28.82 -19.55
N ALA A 95 5.22 -28.51 -20.25
CA ALA A 95 4.49 -27.26 -20.05
C ALA A 95 3.84 -27.18 -18.65
N VAL A 96 3.25 -28.27 -18.16
CA VAL A 96 2.67 -28.34 -16.81
C VAL A 96 3.75 -28.18 -15.74
N ILE A 97 4.91 -28.82 -15.92
CA ILE A 97 6.05 -28.66 -15.03
C ILE A 97 6.55 -27.21 -15.01
N ALA A 98 6.68 -26.59 -16.19
CA ALA A 98 7.13 -25.21 -16.30
C ALA A 98 6.21 -24.24 -15.55
N GLN A 99 4.89 -24.39 -15.71
CA GLN A 99 3.91 -23.56 -15.00
C GLN A 99 3.93 -23.80 -13.48
N PHE A 100 4.15 -25.04 -13.04
CA PHE A 100 4.31 -25.35 -11.62
C PHE A 100 5.54 -24.64 -11.02
N PHE A 101 6.69 -24.70 -11.71
CA PHE A 101 7.91 -24.02 -11.27
C PHE A 101 7.77 -22.50 -11.26
N GLU A 102 7.05 -21.92 -12.22
CA GLU A 102 6.77 -20.49 -12.24
C GLU A 102 6.00 -20.06 -10.99
N VAL A 103 4.90 -20.74 -10.66
CA VAL A 103 4.12 -20.45 -9.44
C VAL A 103 4.94 -20.71 -8.19
N LEU A 104 5.70 -21.81 -8.15
CA LEU A 104 6.55 -22.15 -7.02
C LEU A 104 7.61 -21.07 -6.75
N LEU A 105 8.24 -20.54 -7.80
CA LEU A 105 9.24 -19.48 -7.70
C LEU A 105 8.63 -18.17 -7.19
N TRP A 106 7.45 -17.79 -7.69
CA TRP A 106 6.76 -16.60 -7.19
C TRP A 106 6.34 -16.73 -5.71
N VAL A 107 5.87 -17.91 -5.30
CA VAL A 107 5.57 -18.19 -3.89
C VAL A 107 6.84 -18.12 -3.05
N LEU A 108 7.93 -18.76 -3.49
CA LEU A 108 9.19 -18.77 -2.76
C LEU A 108 9.80 -17.37 -2.66
N LEU A 109 9.69 -16.57 -3.72
CA LEU A 109 10.10 -15.17 -3.73
C LEU A 109 9.27 -14.36 -2.73
N GLY A 110 7.94 -14.50 -2.74
CA GLY A 110 7.06 -13.82 -1.80
C GLY A 110 7.37 -14.18 -0.34
N VAL A 111 7.55 -15.47 -0.05
CA VAL A 111 7.95 -15.96 1.28
C VAL A 111 9.33 -15.41 1.66
N GLY A 112 10.29 -15.44 0.73
CA GLY A 112 11.63 -14.91 0.93
C GLY A 112 11.64 -13.42 1.26
N VAL A 113 10.84 -12.62 0.57
CA VAL A 113 10.68 -11.17 0.85
C VAL A 113 10.03 -10.95 2.21
N ILE A 114 8.97 -11.70 2.55
CA ILE A 114 8.33 -11.60 3.88
C ILE A 114 9.33 -11.93 4.99
N LEU A 115 10.10 -13.01 4.83
CA LEU A 115 11.14 -13.39 5.79
C LEU A 115 12.25 -12.34 5.84
N LEU A 116 12.70 -11.79 4.70
CA LEU A 116 13.69 -10.73 4.63
C LEU A 116 13.22 -9.48 5.37
N VAL A 117 11.95 -9.11 5.28
CA VAL A 117 11.41 -7.95 6.01
C VAL A 117 11.38 -8.24 7.52
N ILE A 118 10.93 -9.42 7.94
CA ILE A 118 10.82 -9.80 9.36
C ILE A 118 12.19 -9.96 10.03
N TYR A 119 13.16 -10.57 9.34
CA TYR A 119 14.50 -10.81 9.87
C TYR A 119 15.45 -9.65 9.60
N GLY A 120 15.29 -8.97 8.48
CA GLY A 120 16.07 -7.78 8.13
C GLY A 120 15.76 -6.60 9.04
N SER A 121 14.51 -6.42 9.48
CA SER A 121 14.16 -5.37 10.45
C SER A 121 14.94 -5.53 11.76
N ARG A 122 15.09 -6.77 12.25
CA ARG A 122 15.88 -7.08 13.45
C ARG A 122 17.37 -6.80 13.29
N TRP A 123 17.91 -7.00 12.10
CA TRP A 123 19.32 -6.72 11.82
C TRP A 123 19.57 -5.23 11.58
N LEU A 124 18.65 -4.50 10.95
CA LEU A 124 18.78 -3.05 10.76
C LEU A 124 18.77 -2.25 12.08
N GLU A 125 18.14 -2.77 13.13
CA GLU A 125 18.20 -2.19 14.48
C GLU A 125 19.63 -2.16 15.07
N GLN A 126 20.45 -3.19 14.80
CA GLN A 126 21.85 -3.28 15.27
C GLN A 126 22.78 -2.25 14.59
N TRP A 127 22.45 -1.80 13.37
CA TRP A 127 23.29 -0.91 12.57
C TRP A 127 22.84 0.55 12.63
N ARG A 128 21.84 0.89 13.44
CA ARG A 128 21.47 2.29 13.69
C ARG A 128 22.55 2.95 14.54
N PRO A 129 23.21 4.03 14.05
CA PRO A 129 24.16 4.76 14.86
C PRO A 129 23.42 5.33 16.08
N GLN A 130 23.84 4.89 17.28
CA GLN A 130 23.34 5.49 18.51
C GLN A 130 23.76 6.95 18.54
N LYS A 131 22.79 7.85 18.37
CA LYS A 131 23.01 9.26 18.70
C LYS A 131 23.16 9.37 20.22
N PRO A 132 24.17 10.08 20.73
CA PRO A 132 24.17 10.52 22.11
C PRO A 132 22.92 11.36 22.35
N VAL A 133 22.01 10.87 23.19
CA VAL A 133 20.79 11.58 23.55
C VAL A 133 21.15 12.57 24.65
N GLU A 134 21.20 13.85 24.31
CA GLU A 134 20.96 14.91 25.30
C GLU A 134 19.55 14.71 25.83
N GLN A 135 19.44 14.60 27.16
CA GLN A 135 18.20 14.43 27.89
C GLN A 135 17.32 15.67 27.69
N ASP A 136 16.39 15.59 26.74
CA ASP A 136 15.18 16.42 26.79
C ASP A 136 14.00 15.53 26.40
N TYR A 137 13.26 15.09 27.43
CA TYR A 137 12.10 14.22 27.29
C TYR A 137 11.07 14.89 26.37
N THR A 138 11.09 14.51 25.09
CA THR A 138 10.04 14.84 24.13
C THR A 138 9.35 13.54 23.75
N ALA A 139 8.36 13.15 24.55
CA ALA A 139 7.33 12.24 24.07
C ALA A 139 6.63 12.93 22.88
N THR A 140 7.07 12.65 21.66
CA THR A 140 6.36 13.07 20.45
C THR A 140 6.15 11.89 19.52
N PRO A 141 4.90 11.41 19.43
CA PRO A 141 4.48 10.47 18.41
C PRO A 141 4.26 11.27 17.14
N HIS A 142 5.14 11.13 16.15
CA HIS A 142 5.05 11.87 14.88
C HIS A 142 3.79 11.52 14.05
N LEU A 143 2.98 10.55 14.50
CA LEU A 143 1.75 10.10 13.83
C LEU A 143 0.46 10.57 14.51
N LEU A 144 0.53 11.27 15.64
CA LEU A 144 -0.66 11.81 16.31
C LEU A 144 -1.02 13.17 15.72
N GLY A 145 -1.93 13.14 14.75
CA GLY A 145 -2.49 14.30 14.06
C GLY A 145 -2.63 15.54 14.94
N LYS A 146 -1.97 16.60 14.47
CA LYS A 146 -2.24 18.03 14.70
C LYS A 146 -2.80 18.40 16.09
N GLY A 147 -1.89 18.83 16.96
CA GLY A 147 -2.18 19.86 17.94
C GLY A 147 -2.62 19.39 19.32
N VAL A 148 -1.74 18.67 20.04
CA VAL A 148 -1.76 18.74 21.50
C VAL A 148 -0.39 19.19 21.94
N LYS A 149 -0.32 20.50 22.23
CA LYS A 149 0.83 21.16 22.84
C LYS A 149 1.19 20.40 24.11
N ALA A 150 2.47 20.11 24.30
CA ALA A 150 3.04 19.58 25.52
C ALA A 150 2.64 20.50 26.69
N ALA A 151 1.53 20.17 27.34
CA ALA A 151 1.10 20.76 28.58
C ALA A 151 1.42 19.70 29.63
N PHE A 152 2.39 20.02 30.49
CA PHE A 152 2.69 19.37 31.76
C PHE A 152 1.58 18.44 32.22
N LEU A 153 1.90 17.14 32.35
CA LEU A 153 0.93 16.13 32.76
C LEU A 153 0.25 16.59 34.04
N PRO A 154 -1.06 16.87 34.01
CA PRO A 154 -1.77 17.29 35.19
C PRO A 154 -1.81 16.13 36.18
N THR A 155 -1.70 16.42 37.47
CA THR A 155 -1.80 15.43 38.56
C THR A 155 -3.08 14.58 38.49
N ASP A 156 -4.12 15.06 37.79
CA ASP A 156 -5.43 14.39 37.64
C ASP A 156 -5.79 14.07 36.17
N ILE A 157 -5.06 13.14 35.55
CA ILE A 157 -5.27 12.72 34.14
C ILE A 157 -6.66 12.13 33.92
N SER A 158 -7.12 11.25 34.82
CA SER A 158 -8.44 10.61 34.74
C SER A 158 -9.59 11.62 34.80
N LEU A 159 -9.50 12.58 35.72
CA LEU A 159 -10.54 13.60 35.91
C LEU A 159 -10.62 14.56 34.72
N LYS A 160 -9.47 14.96 34.16
CA LYS A 160 -9.42 15.78 32.95
C LYS A 160 -9.90 15.04 31.71
N ALA A 161 -9.55 13.77 31.57
CA ALA A 161 -10.06 12.93 30.49
C ALA A 161 -11.59 12.81 30.56
N TRP A 162 -12.15 12.64 31.76
CA TRP A 162 -13.59 12.59 31.96
C TRP A 162 -14.28 13.92 31.64
N ALA A 163 -13.69 15.05 32.01
CA ALA A 163 -14.20 16.37 31.64
C ALA A 163 -14.20 16.60 30.12
N LEU A 164 -13.12 16.18 29.43
CA LEU A 164 -13.03 16.22 27.97
C LEU A 164 -14.10 15.35 27.31
N TRP A 165 -14.36 14.16 27.86
CA TRP A 165 -15.43 13.27 27.39
C TRP A 165 -16.79 13.96 27.48
N GLN A 166 -17.12 14.55 28.64
CA GLN A 166 -18.38 15.26 28.85
C GLN A 166 -18.53 16.50 27.96
N SER A 167 -17.42 17.14 27.58
CA SER A 167 -17.44 18.28 26.64
C SER A 167 -17.66 17.89 25.18
N GLY A 168 -17.72 16.58 24.86
CA GLY A 168 -17.93 16.05 23.51
C GLY A 168 -16.64 15.70 22.76
N ASP A 169 -15.47 15.99 23.33
CA ASP A 169 -14.16 15.71 22.73
C ASP A 169 -13.66 14.29 23.06
N ALA A 170 -14.39 13.28 22.58
CA ALA A 170 -14.12 11.86 22.84
C ALA A 170 -12.68 11.42 22.47
N GLN A 171 -12.17 11.86 21.31
CA GLN A 171 -10.81 11.54 20.87
C GLN A 171 -9.75 12.17 21.78
N ALA A 172 -9.95 13.40 22.25
CA ALA A 172 -9.02 14.07 23.15
C ALA A 172 -9.01 13.41 24.54
N ALA A 173 -10.18 13.00 25.03
CA ALA A 173 -10.32 12.30 26.30
C ALA A 173 -9.52 10.98 26.34
N ILE A 174 -9.77 10.08 25.38
CA ILE A 174 -9.07 8.78 25.32
C ILE A 174 -7.59 8.97 24.98
N GLY A 175 -7.25 9.92 24.10
CA GLY A 175 -5.87 10.23 23.77
C GLY A 175 -5.07 10.74 24.97
N LEU A 176 -5.70 11.50 25.87
CA LEU A 176 -5.09 11.96 27.12
C LEU A 176 -4.79 10.79 28.06
N LEU A 177 -5.74 9.85 28.24
CA LEU A 177 -5.53 8.64 29.05
C LEU A 177 -4.39 7.78 28.50
N TYR A 178 -4.34 7.59 27.18
CA TYR A 178 -3.32 6.78 26.52
C TYR A 178 -1.92 7.39 26.67
N ARG A 179 -1.77 8.69 26.41
CA ARG A 179 -0.50 9.41 26.59
C ARG A 179 -0.07 9.46 28.06
N GLY A 180 -1.03 9.64 28.98
CA GLY A 180 -0.79 9.54 30.41
C GLY A 180 -0.25 8.16 30.82
N ALA A 181 -0.85 7.09 30.30
CA ALA A 181 -0.40 5.73 30.56
C ALA A 181 1.05 5.51 30.05
N LEU A 182 1.37 5.94 28.82
CA LEU A 182 2.74 5.86 28.29
C LEU A 182 3.75 6.66 29.13
N SER A 183 3.37 7.84 29.60
CA SER A 183 4.24 8.64 30.47
C SER A 183 4.49 7.97 31.82
N VAL A 184 3.50 7.31 32.41
CA VAL A 184 3.70 6.56 33.66
C VAL A 184 4.53 5.30 33.40
N LEU A 185 4.31 4.60 32.28
CA LEU A 185 5.11 3.43 31.89
C LEU A 185 6.59 3.77 31.70
N THR A 186 6.89 4.93 31.12
CA THR A 186 8.28 5.37 30.91
C THR A 186 8.92 5.90 32.19
N THR A 187 8.18 6.66 33.03
CA THR A 187 8.76 7.30 34.22
C THR A 187 8.78 6.40 35.46
N ARG A 188 7.67 5.69 35.74
CA ARG A 188 7.53 4.87 36.97
C ARG A 188 8.06 3.45 36.77
N PHE A 189 7.84 2.88 35.59
CA PHE A 189 8.21 1.49 35.30
C PHE A 189 9.52 1.37 34.51
N ASP A 190 10.25 2.48 34.33
CA ASP A 190 11.53 2.58 33.61
C ASP A 190 11.52 1.85 32.25
N MET A 191 10.37 1.93 31.57
CA MET A 191 10.20 1.26 30.29
C MET A 191 10.81 2.10 29.19
N THR A 192 11.89 1.62 28.59
CA THR A 192 12.43 2.20 27.36
C THR A 192 11.47 1.94 26.21
N ILE A 193 10.73 2.96 25.79
CA ILE A 193 9.85 2.94 24.62
C ILE A 193 10.54 3.82 23.55
N ASP A 194 10.79 3.26 22.37
CA ASP A 194 11.36 4.00 21.24
C ASP A 194 10.34 5.01 20.70
N ASP A 195 10.78 6.19 20.27
CA ASP A 195 9.90 7.23 19.70
C ASP A 195 9.19 6.77 18.42
N SER A 196 9.77 5.79 17.71
CA SER A 196 9.20 5.16 16.53
C SER A 196 8.34 3.93 16.84
N ALA A 197 8.23 3.54 18.11
CA ALA A 197 7.43 2.38 18.52
C ALA A 197 5.94 2.61 18.19
N THR A 198 5.35 1.65 17.48
CA THR A 198 3.90 1.66 17.22
C THR A 198 3.13 1.28 18.48
N GLU A 199 1.83 1.62 18.55
CA GLU A 199 1.01 1.27 19.72
C GLU A 199 0.96 -0.26 19.95
N SER A 200 1.08 -1.05 18.87
CA SER A 200 1.14 -2.51 18.93
C SER A 200 2.44 -3.02 19.60
N GLU A 201 3.55 -2.30 19.42
CA GLU A 201 4.83 -2.63 20.01
C GLU A 201 4.89 -2.21 21.47
N CYS A 202 4.36 -1.03 21.80
CA CYS A 202 4.13 -0.62 23.19
C CYS A 202 3.32 -1.68 23.94
N LEU A 203 2.23 -2.18 23.32
CA LEU A 203 1.40 -3.22 23.92
C LEU A 203 2.16 -4.53 24.14
N ARG A 204 3.00 -4.94 23.17
CA ARG A 204 3.85 -6.13 23.28
C ARG A 204 4.86 -5.99 24.42
N LEU A 205 5.45 -4.81 24.58
CA LEU A 205 6.42 -4.53 25.63
C LEU A 205 5.77 -4.55 27.02
N VAL A 206 4.59 -3.94 27.17
CA VAL A 206 3.81 -3.98 28.41
C VAL A 206 3.44 -5.42 28.78
N LYS A 207 2.95 -6.21 27.82
CA LYS A 207 2.62 -7.65 28.02
C LYS A 207 3.80 -8.47 28.55
N TYR A 208 5.02 -8.12 28.15
CA TYR A 208 6.23 -8.85 28.54
C TYR A 208 6.76 -8.42 29.92
N LYS A 209 6.66 -7.12 30.25
CA LYS A 209 7.32 -6.55 31.44
C LYS A 209 6.38 -6.28 32.62
N GLN A 210 5.06 -6.26 32.42
CA GLN A 210 4.09 -5.81 33.43
C GLN A 210 3.13 -6.92 33.87
N PRO A 211 2.55 -6.81 35.08
CA PRO A 211 1.53 -7.75 35.56
C PRO A 211 0.33 -7.86 34.61
N VAL A 212 -0.36 -9.00 34.67
CA VAL A 212 -1.53 -9.31 33.84
C VAL A 212 -2.65 -8.29 34.00
N GLU A 213 -2.86 -7.76 35.21
CA GLU A 213 -3.92 -6.78 35.49
C GLU A 213 -3.70 -5.47 34.73
N LEU A 214 -2.51 -4.86 34.87
CA LEU A 214 -2.14 -3.63 34.15
C LEU A 214 -2.16 -3.87 32.64
N THR A 215 -1.64 -5.02 32.19
CA THR A 215 -1.64 -5.41 30.79
C THR A 215 -3.05 -5.51 30.21
N THR A 216 -4.00 -6.06 30.97
CA THR A 216 -5.39 -6.22 30.53
C THR A 216 -6.06 -4.86 30.36
N TYR A 217 -5.88 -3.97 31.34
CA TYR A 217 -6.38 -2.60 31.25
C TYR A 217 -5.75 -1.83 30.09
N PHE A 218 -4.42 -1.85 29.97
CA PHE A 218 -3.70 -1.15 28.91
C PHE A 218 -4.06 -1.68 27.51
N SER A 219 -4.31 -2.99 27.38
CA SER A 219 -4.81 -3.59 26.13
C SER A 219 -6.18 -3.03 25.75
N GLY A 220 -7.10 -2.93 26.72
CA GLY A 220 -8.42 -2.34 26.52
C GLY A 220 -8.35 -0.87 26.12
N LEU A 221 -7.56 -0.08 26.85
CA LEU A 221 -7.33 1.34 26.55
C LEU A 221 -6.73 1.54 25.15
N THR A 222 -5.71 0.76 24.79
CA THR A 222 -5.05 0.85 23.48
C THR A 222 -6.02 0.50 22.36
N ARG A 223 -6.88 -0.50 22.54
CA ARG A 223 -7.91 -0.86 21.56
C ARG A 223 -8.95 0.25 21.39
N THR A 224 -9.42 0.84 22.49
CA THR A 224 -10.37 1.96 22.44
C THR A 224 -9.75 3.18 21.76
N TRP A 225 -8.47 3.47 22.06
CA TRP A 225 -7.70 4.50 21.39
C TRP A 225 -7.60 4.25 19.87
N GLN A 226 -7.22 3.04 19.45
CA GLN A 226 -7.13 2.70 18.03
C GLN A 226 -8.49 2.79 17.32
N ASN A 227 -9.57 2.35 17.97
CA ASN A 227 -10.92 2.43 17.44
C ASN A 227 -11.35 3.88 17.17
N ILE A 228 -11.07 4.80 18.10
CA ILE A 228 -11.46 6.19 17.91
C ILE A 228 -10.53 6.94 16.96
N ALA A 229 -9.21 6.73 17.07
CA ALA A 229 -8.21 7.46 16.30
C ALA A 229 -8.13 7.02 14.82
N TYR A 230 -8.23 5.72 14.56
CA TYR A 230 -8.06 5.16 13.21
C TYR A 230 -9.36 4.67 12.58
N ALA A 231 -10.31 4.17 13.38
CA ALA A 231 -11.58 3.65 12.86
C ALA A 231 -12.78 4.59 13.03
N GLY A 232 -12.61 5.74 13.68
CA GLY A 232 -13.69 6.69 13.97
C GLY A 232 -14.84 6.12 14.79
N ARG A 233 -14.62 5.00 15.49
CA ARG A 233 -15.65 4.32 16.30
C ARG A 233 -15.57 4.82 17.73
N LEU A 234 -16.61 5.52 18.17
CA LEU A 234 -16.71 5.99 19.54
C LEU A 234 -17.11 4.83 20.47
N PRO A 235 -16.46 4.68 21.63
CA PRO A 235 -16.94 3.77 22.67
C PRO A 235 -18.23 4.32 23.30
N SER A 236 -18.96 3.46 24.01
CA SER A 236 -20.12 3.90 24.79
C SER A 236 -19.69 4.75 25.99
N ASP A 237 -20.60 5.60 26.49
CA ASP A 237 -20.35 6.43 27.68
C ASP A 237 -19.95 5.61 28.89
N VAL A 238 -20.57 4.43 29.06
CA VAL A 238 -20.25 3.50 30.15
C VAL A 238 -18.82 2.98 30.03
N GLU A 239 -18.38 2.61 28.83
CA GLU A 239 -17.00 2.14 28.59
C GLU A 239 -15.98 3.26 28.82
N ALA A 240 -16.26 4.48 28.36
CA ALA A 240 -15.39 5.63 28.56
C ALA A 240 -15.28 6.01 30.05
N GLN A 241 -16.40 5.99 30.78
CA GLN A 241 -16.43 6.21 32.22
C GLN A 241 -15.60 5.16 32.96
N GLN A 242 -15.80 3.87 32.64
CA GLN A 242 -15.03 2.79 33.25
C GLN A 242 -13.53 2.91 32.98
N LEU A 243 -13.13 3.33 31.78
CA LEU A 243 -11.73 3.58 31.46
C LEU A 243 -11.17 4.71 32.33
N CYS A 244 -11.89 5.82 32.51
CA CYS A 244 -11.47 6.93 33.35
C CYS A 244 -11.37 6.53 34.83
N GLU A 245 -12.36 5.80 35.36
CA GLU A 245 -12.42 5.39 36.77
C GLU A 245 -11.35 4.36 37.14
N LYS A 246 -11.06 3.42 36.24
CA LYS A 246 -10.04 2.38 36.48
C LYS A 246 -8.62 2.87 36.26
N TRP A 247 -8.43 3.99 35.54
CA TRP A 247 -7.09 4.50 35.22
C TRP A 247 -6.20 4.71 36.46
N PRO A 248 -6.66 5.38 37.55
CA PRO A 248 -5.84 5.60 38.74
C PRO A 248 -5.48 4.31 39.49
N GLN A 249 -6.27 3.24 39.34
CA GLN A 249 -5.97 1.95 39.99
C GLN A 249 -4.72 1.28 39.40
N HIS A 250 -4.40 1.60 38.14
CA HIS A 250 -3.26 1.02 37.43
C HIS A 250 -2.07 1.99 37.30
N PHE A 251 -2.33 3.30 37.23
CA PHE A 251 -1.32 4.33 36.93
C PHE A 251 -1.24 5.47 37.95
N GLY A 252 -2.14 5.50 38.96
CA GLY A 252 -2.15 6.47 40.06
C GLY A 252 -1.01 6.26 41.03
#